data_AF-X1BEX0-F1
#
_entry.id   AF-X1BEX0-F1
#
_cell.length_a   1.000
_cell.length_b   1.000
_cell.length_c   1.000
_cell.angle_alpha   90.00
_cell.angle_beta   90.00
_cell.angle_gamma   90.00
#
_symmetry.space_group_name_H-M   'P 1'
#
loop_
_entity.id
_entity.type
_entity.pdbx_description
1 polymer ?
#
loop_
_entity_poly.entity_id
_entity_poly.type
_entity_poly.pdbx_seq_one_letter_code
_entity_poly.pdbx_strand_id
1 'polypeptide(L)'
;IYNMRKFKQELNVDIVWQAHTHPSGNDKLHQIDKRILKYLSNGVMIIIIPHIPEKDLEGHMVGWYYDKRYTKKPMIEKMVFEIIQE
;
A
#
# COMPACT_ATOMS: atom_id res chain seq x y z
N ILE A 1 -2.94 -10.18 -6.56
CA ILE A 1 -3.79 -11.11 -5.75
C ILE A 1 -3.53 -12.59 -6.08
N TYR A 2 -3.62 -13.04 -7.34
CA TYR A 2 -3.42 -14.46 -7.70
C TYR A 2 -2.09 -15.03 -7.17
N ASN A 3 -0.96 -14.39 -7.49
CA ASN A 3 0.36 -14.86 -7.02
C ASN A 3 0.49 -14.88 -5.49
N MET A 4 -0.14 -13.93 -4.79
CA MET A 4 -0.11 -13.89 -3.32
C MET A 4 -0.82 -15.10 -2.71
N ARG A 5 -1.96 -15.51 -3.29
CA ARG A 5 -2.66 -16.73 -2.91
C ARG A 5 -1.79 -17.96 -3.12
N LYS A 6 -1.17 -18.03 -4.29
CA LYS A 6 -0.26 -19.11 -4.66
C LYS A 6 0.90 -19.23 -3.65
N PHE A 7 1.59 -18.12 -3.35
CA PHE A 7 2.70 -18.12 -2.39
C PHE A 7 2.29 -18.51 -0.97
N LYS A 8 1.13 -18.06 -0.50
CA LYS A 8 0.64 -18.46 0.82
C LYS A 8 0.31 -19.95 0.87
N GLN A 9 -0.34 -20.48 -0.18
CA GLN A 9 -0.77 -21.88 -0.22
C GLN A 9 0.38 -22.86 -0.44
N GLU A 10 1.29 -22.54 -1.36
CA GLU A 10 2.34 -23.46 -1.80
C GLU A 10 3.61 -23.34 -0.96
N LEU A 11 3.90 -22.14 -0.44
CA LEU A 11 5.19 -21.83 0.21
C LEU A 11 5.04 -21.31 1.65
N ASN A 12 3.81 -21.18 2.16
CA ASN A 12 3.51 -20.55 3.46
C ASN A 12 4.14 -19.15 3.62
N VAL A 13 4.26 -18.39 2.53
CA VAL A 13 4.80 -17.02 2.55
C VAL A 13 3.68 -16.01 2.71
N ASP A 14 3.77 -15.18 3.75
CA ASP A 14 2.90 -14.02 3.94
C ASP A 14 3.49 -12.80 3.25
N ILE A 15 2.73 -12.20 2.33
CA ILE A 15 3.08 -10.93 1.73
C ILE A 15 2.57 -9.83 2.67
N VAL A 16 3.46 -9.04 3.27
CA VAL A 16 3.07 -8.02 4.26
C VAL A 16 3.04 -6.60 3.70
N TRP A 17 3.43 -6.41 2.44
CA TRP A 17 3.35 -5.12 1.77
C TRP A 17 3.23 -5.26 0.25
N GLN A 18 2.74 -4.21 -0.41
CA GLN A 18 2.82 -4.03 -1.86
C GLN A 18 3.10 -2.57 -2.19
N ALA A 19 3.69 -2.32 -3.36
CA ALA A 19 3.92 -0.98 -3.87
C ALA A 19 3.39 -0.83 -5.30
N HIS A 20 2.79 0.31 -5.60
CA HIS A 20 2.50 0.73 -6.97
C HIS A 20 2.46 2.25 -7.10
N THR A 21 2.57 2.73 -8.34
CA THR A 21 2.58 4.15 -8.65
C THR A 21 1.18 4.68 -8.87
N HIS A 22 0.86 5.85 -8.32
CA HIS A 22 -0.33 6.64 -8.68
C HIS A 22 0.13 7.81 -9.57
N PRO A 23 0.10 7.68 -10.91
CA PRO A 23 0.62 8.70 -11.82
C PRO A 23 -0.23 9.98 -11.83
N SER A 24 -1.43 9.95 -11.25
CA SER A 24 -2.29 11.12 -11.12
C SER A 24 -1.86 12.06 -9.98
N GLY A 25 -0.99 11.62 -9.08
CA GLY A 25 -0.63 12.36 -7.86
C GLY A 25 -1.58 12.15 -6.68
N ASN A 26 -2.58 11.26 -6.80
CA ASN A 26 -3.50 10.97 -5.70
C ASN A 26 -2.82 10.07 -4.66
N ASP A 27 -2.76 10.52 -3.41
CA ASP A 27 -2.13 9.78 -2.31
C ASP A 27 -3.10 8.84 -1.57
N LYS A 28 -4.37 8.79 -1.99
CA LYS A 28 -5.43 8.00 -1.34
C LYS A 28 -5.53 6.60 -1.92
N LEU A 29 -5.89 5.64 -1.06
CA LEU A 29 -6.23 4.28 -1.47
C LEU A 29 -7.37 4.24 -2.49
N HIS A 30 -7.09 3.70 -3.67
CA HIS A 30 -8.12 3.32 -4.63
C HIS A 30 -8.91 2.09 -4.17
N GLN A 31 -10.04 1.83 -4.82
CA GLN A 31 -10.88 0.67 -4.47
C GLN A 31 -10.14 -0.66 -4.64
N ILE A 32 -9.27 -0.76 -5.64
CA ILE A 32 -8.44 -1.95 -5.85
C ILE A 32 -7.40 -2.12 -4.72
N ASP A 33 -6.79 -1.03 -4.25
CA ASP A 33 -5.83 -1.03 -3.15
C ASP A 33 -6.48 -1.56 -1.86
N LYS A 34 -7.69 -1.08 -1.55
CA LYS A 34 -8.48 -1.57 -0.41
C LYS A 34 -8.81 -3.05 -0.53
N ARG A 35 -9.08 -3.55 -1.75
CA ARG A 35 -9.35 -4.97 -2.01
C ARG A 35 -8.10 -5.83 -1.79
N ILE A 36 -6.93 -5.33 -2.18
CA ILE A 36 -5.64 -6.00 -1.94
C ILE A 36 -5.34 -6.04 -0.44
N LEU A 37 -5.45 -4.91 0.26
CA LEU A 37 -5.23 -4.82 1.71
C LEU A 37 -6.19 -5.74 2.49
N LYS A 38 -7.46 -5.77 2.12
CA LYS A 38 -8.44 -6.72 2.70
C LYS A 38 -8.02 -8.17 2.53
N TYR A 39 -7.37 -8.52 1.41
CA TYR A 39 -6.85 -9.86 1.19
C TYR A 39 -5.64 -10.17 2.09
N LEU A 40 -4.78 -9.17 2.32
CA LEU A 40 -3.62 -9.30 3.21
C LEU A 40 -4.01 -9.51 4.68
N SER A 41 -5.16 -8.98 5.11
CA SER A 41 -5.61 -8.95 6.52
C SER A 41 -4.73 -8.12 7.47
N ASN A 42 -3.42 -8.04 7.20
CA ASN A 42 -2.47 -7.14 7.82
C ASN A 42 -1.37 -6.80 6.80
N GLY A 43 -1.02 -5.51 6.66
CA GLY A 43 0.08 -5.10 5.80
C GLY A 43 0.07 -3.63 5.42
N VAL A 44 0.99 -3.24 4.55
CA VAL A 44 1.15 -1.85 4.08
C VAL A 44 0.97 -1.77 2.57
N MET A 45 0.14 -0.85 2.10
CA MET A 45 0.13 -0.43 0.70
C MET A 45 1.00 0.81 0.55
N ILE A 46 2.04 0.72 -0.25
CA ILE A 46 2.95 1.83 -0.56
C ILE A 46 2.52 2.42 -1.90
N ILE A 47 2.17 3.71 -1.88
CA ILE A 47 1.84 4.46 -3.08
C ILE A 47 3.02 5.37 -3.39
N ILE A 48 3.56 5.22 -4.60
CA ILE A 48 4.62 6.07 -5.13
C ILE A 48 3.97 7.16 -5.96
N ILE A 49 4.25 8.41 -5.62
CA ILE A 49 3.79 9.60 -6.35
C ILE A 49 4.99 10.16 -7.13
N PRO A 50 4.94 10.20 -8.46
CA PRO A 50 6.00 10.82 -9.25
C PRO A 50 5.96 12.35 -9.07
N HIS A 51 7.07 13.01 -9.42
CA HIS A 51 7.07 14.46 -9.60
C HIS A 51 6.15 14.82 -10.78
N ILE A 52 5.20 15.74 -10.57
CA ILE A 52 4.23 16.20 -11.58
C ILE A 52 4.31 17.74 -11.63
N PRO A 53 5.13 18.31 -12.54
CA PRO A 53 5.35 19.75 -12.62
C PRO A 53 4.07 20.56 -12.84
N GLU A 54 3.13 20.04 -13.64
CA GLU A 54 1.88 20.74 -13.98
C GLU A 54 0.94 20.93 -12.79
N LYS A 55 1.22 20.22 -11.68
CA LYS A 55 0.44 20.28 -10.44
C LYS A 55 1.25 20.84 -9.27
N ASP A 56 2.47 21.30 -9.52
CA ASP A 56 3.40 21.73 -8.47
C ASP A 56 3.55 20.66 -7.37
N LEU A 57 3.64 19.39 -7.80
CA LEU A 57 3.65 18.24 -6.91
C LEU A 57 5.00 17.54 -6.93
N GLU A 58 5.71 17.62 -5.80
CA GLU A 58 6.97 16.90 -5.64
C GLU A 58 6.79 15.39 -5.53
N GLY A 59 7.78 14.66 -6.04
CA GLY A 59 7.81 13.20 -5.94
C GLY A 59 7.95 12.75 -4.49
N HIS A 60 7.07 11.85 -4.06
CA HIS A 60 7.07 11.36 -2.68
C HIS A 60 6.41 9.97 -2.58
N MET A 61 6.51 9.36 -1.39
CA MET A 61 5.90 8.07 -1.10
C MET A 61 5.00 8.17 0.11
N VAL A 62 3.89 7.43 0.06
CA VAL A 62 2.96 7.31 1.19
C VAL A 62 2.68 5.83 1.46
N GLY A 63 2.65 5.46 2.73
CA GLY A 63 2.20 4.16 3.19
C GLY A 63 0.77 4.23 3.70
N TRP A 64 0.03 3.15 3.48
CA TRP A 64 -1.26 2.93 4.12
C TRP A 64 -1.19 1.61 4.86
N TYR A 65 -1.04 1.72 6.18
CA TYR A 65 -1.12 0.58 7.08
C TYR A 65 -2.56 0.08 7.18
N TYR A 66 -2.73 -1.24 7.17
CA TYR A 66 -4.01 -1.91 7.30
C TYR A 66 -3.89 -3.08 8.27
N ASP A 67 -4.80 -3.18 9.25
CA ASP A 67 -4.94 -4.36 10.10
C ASP A 67 -6.41 -4.67 10.39
N LYS A 68 -6.79 -5.93 10.14
CA LYS A 68 -8.12 -6.47 10.41
C LYS A 68 -8.08 -7.83 11.12
N ARG A 69 -6.97 -8.17 11.78
CA ARG A 69 -6.80 -9.47 12.44
C ARG A 69 -7.66 -9.60 13.69
N TYR A 70 -7.82 -8.52 14.46
CA TYR A 70 -8.40 -8.57 15.80
C TYR A 70 -9.65 -7.69 16.00
N THR A 71 -10.03 -6.91 14.98
CA THR A 71 -11.10 -5.90 15.09
C THR A 71 -12.22 -6.12 14.07
N LYS A 72 -13.45 -5.73 14.43
CA LYS A 72 -14.61 -5.79 13.51
C LYS A 72 -14.44 -4.83 12.33
N LYS A 73 -13.87 -3.65 12.57
CA LYS A 73 -13.53 -2.64 11.56
C LYS A 73 -12.01 -2.62 11.37
N PRO A 74 -11.51 -2.61 10.12
CA PRO A 74 -10.07 -2.53 9.90
C PRO A 74 -9.52 -1.20 10.41
N MET A 75 -8.34 -1.26 11.01
CA MET A 75 -7.49 -0.08 11.23
C MET A 75 -6.88 0.30 9.89
N ILE A 76 -6.94 1.58 9.53
CA ILE A 76 -6.36 2.11 8.29
C ILE A 76 -5.68 3.43 8.63
N GLU A 77 -4.36 3.47 8.53
CA GLU A 77 -3.56 4.63 8.94
C GLU A 77 -2.59 5.04 7.84
N LYS A 78 -2.51 6.35 7.59
CA LYS A 78 -1.57 6.93 6.62
C LYS A 78 -0.19 7.05 7.30
N MET A 79 0.84 6.55 6.64
CA MET A 79 2.24 6.64 7.04
C MET A 79 2.97 7.53 6.04
N VAL A 80 3.65 8.57 6.52
CA VAL A 80 4.54 9.39 5.68
C VAL A 80 5.92 8.73 5.70
N PHE A 81 6.49 8.50 4.52
CA PHE A 81 7.85 7.98 4.42
C PHE A 81 8.84 9.13 4.25
N GLU A 82 9.91 9.12 5.04
CA GLU A 82 11.08 9.97 4.82
C GLU A 82 12.09 9.20 3.97
N ILE A 83 12.61 9.84 2.93
CA ILE A 83 13.71 9.30 2.14
C ILE A 83 15.00 9.70 2.85
N ILE A 84 15.64 8.75 3.51
CA ILE A 84 16.94 8.94 4.16
C ILE A 84 18.01 8.60 3.11
N GLN A 85 18.89 9.56 2.80
CA GLN A 85 20.12 9.30 2.04
C GLN A 85 21.23 8.98 3.05
N GLU A 86 21.82 7.80 2.94
CA GLU A 86 23.05 7.40 3.65
C GLU A 86 24.30 7.81 2.86
#